data_AF-A0A0M8SRB6-F1
#
_entry.id   AF-A0A0M8SRB6-F1
#
_cell.length_a   1.000
_cell.length_b   1.000
_cell.length_c   1.000
_cell.angle_alpha   90.00
_cell.angle_beta   90.00
_cell.angle_gamma   90.00
#
_symmetry.space_group_name_H-M   'P 1'
#
loop_
_entity.id
_entity.type
_entity.pdbx_description
1 polymer ?
#
loop_
_entity_poly.entity_id
_entity_poly.type
_entity_poly.pdbx_seq_one_letter_code
_entity_poly.pdbx_strand_id
1 'polypeptide(L)'
;MARDLGAALDFYGATMGWTFRTGSLGEEFRVALADGVPVAGIGALAPSLQVAVAWTPYFAVEDADVTAARIRERGATVAVGPVALHTGRGALAADRDGAVFGIWQGRLLSNWETWRDTAPAWTRLHTRNAFDAAIFYGEVL
;
A
#
# COMPACT_ATOMS: atom_id res chain seq x y z
N MET A 1 2.65 7.17 -2.23
CA MET A 1 2.13 8.48 -2.69
C MET A 1 3.30 9.38 -3.09
N ALA A 2 3.07 10.47 -3.83
CA ALA A 2 4.10 11.46 -4.20
C ALA A 2 3.51 12.89 -4.21
N ARG A 3 4.32 13.91 -3.90
CA ARG A 3 3.94 15.33 -4.05
C ARG A 3 4.04 15.81 -5.49
N ASP A 4 5.08 15.35 -6.18
CA ASP A 4 5.30 15.57 -7.60
C ASP A 4 5.36 14.19 -8.25
N LEU A 5 4.32 13.88 -9.03
CA LEU A 5 4.25 12.60 -9.70
C LEU A 5 5.36 12.47 -10.75
N GLY A 6 5.59 13.50 -11.57
CA GLY A 6 6.59 13.49 -12.63
C GLY A 6 7.99 13.21 -12.08
N ALA A 7 8.40 13.98 -11.06
CA ALA A 7 9.70 13.79 -10.42
C ALA A 7 9.87 12.39 -9.80
N ALA A 8 8.79 11.80 -9.25
CA ALA A 8 8.83 10.44 -8.72
C ALA A 8 9.01 9.40 -9.84
N LEU A 9 8.32 9.55 -10.98
CA LEU A 9 8.46 8.65 -12.13
C LEU A 9 9.89 8.72 -12.71
N ASP A 10 10.43 9.93 -12.88
CA ASP A 10 11.79 10.11 -13.37
C ASP A 10 12.82 9.46 -12.45
N PHE A 11 12.68 9.67 -11.13
CA PHE A 11 13.57 9.09 -10.13
C PHE A 11 13.52 7.56 -10.14
N TYR A 12 12.34 6.95 -10.04
CA TYR A 12 12.23 5.49 -10.00
C TYR A 12 12.53 4.84 -11.35
N GLY A 13 12.25 5.52 -12.46
CA GLY A 13 12.67 5.08 -13.78
C GLY A 13 14.20 5.02 -13.89
N ALA A 14 14.89 6.07 -13.45
CA ALA A 14 16.35 6.12 -13.50
C ALA A 14 17.04 5.16 -12.51
N THR A 15 16.50 5.00 -11.30
CA THR A 15 17.15 4.23 -10.23
C THR A 15 16.79 2.75 -10.22
N MET A 16 15.54 2.41 -10.55
CA MET A 16 15.03 1.04 -10.50
C MET A 16 14.82 0.43 -11.89
N GLY A 17 15.00 1.21 -12.96
CA GLY A 17 14.71 0.76 -14.33
C GLY A 17 13.22 0.55 -14.60
N TRP A 18 12.34 1.10 -13.76
CA TRP A 18 10.90 0.90 -13.88
C TRP A 18 10.32 1.67 -15.06
N THR A 19 9.32 1.05 -15.70
CA THR A 19 8.43 1.71 -16.66
C THR A 19 7.08 1.98 -16.00
N PHE A 20 6.24 2.81 -16.61
CA PHE A 20 5.00 3.25 -15.98
C PHE A 20 3.84 3.25 -16.97
N ARG A 21 2.65 2.89 -16.48
CA ARG A 21 1.38 3.05 -17.21
C ARG A 21 0.32 3.68 -16.32
N THR A 22 -0.66 4.33 -16.93
CA THR A 22 -1.83 4.84 -16.19
C THR A 22 -2.59 3.67 -15.57
N GLY A 23 -2.90 3.78 -14.28
CA GLY A 23 -3.72 2.79 -13.58
C GLY A 23 -5.19 3.17 -13.57
N SER A 24 -6.03 2.27 -13.07
CA SER A 24 -7.49 2.42 -13.09
C SER A 24 -8.05 3.28 -11.95
N LEU A 25 -7.19 3.79 -11.06
CA LEU A 25 -7.52 4.74 -9.98
C LEU A 25 -7.61 6.21 -10.44
N GLY A 26 -7.39 6.49 -11.73
CA GLY A 26 -7.47 7.84 -12.31
C GLY A 26 -6.15 8.32 -12.92
N GLU A 27 -6.19 9.51 -13.51
CA GLU A 27 -5.07 10.11 -14.26
C GLU A 27 -3.86 10.47 -13.37
N GLU A 28 -4.06 10.59 -12.07
CA GLU A 28 -3.02 10.90 -11.08
C GLU A 28 -2.41 9.64 -10.43
N PHE A 29 -2.72 8.47 -10.97
CA PHE A 29 -2.19 7.20 -10.50
C PHE A 29 -1.42 6.46 -11.60
N ARG A 30 -0.22 5.99 -11.27
CA ARG A 30 0.63 5.18 -12.14
C ARG A 30 0.85 3.81 -11.53
N VAL A 31 0.86 2.80 -12.38
CA VAL A 31 1.35 1.47 -12.07
C VAL A 31 2.79 1.40 -12.57
N ALA A 32 3.73 1.14 -11.66
CA ALA A 32 5.12 0.90 -11.99
C ALA A 32 5.33 -0.56 -12.40
N LEU A 33 6.15 -0.80 -13.42
CA LEU A 33 6.47 -2.13 -13.93
C LEU A 33 7.98 -2.35 -13.96
N ALA A 34 8.42 -3.50 -13.44
CA ALA A 34 9.76 -4.04 -13.64
C ALA A 34 9.68 -5.12 -14.71
N ASP A 35 10.40 -4.96 -15.82
CA ASP A 35 10.37 -5.90 -16.97
C ASP A 35 8.93 -6.25 -17.45
N GLY A 36 8.05 -5.24 -17.45
CA GLY A 36 6.64 -5.39 -17.84
C GLY A 36 5.74 -6.02 -16.77
N VAL A 37 6.28 -6.43 -15.63
CA VAL A 37 5.52 -6.98 -14.50
C VAL A 37 5.14 -5.85 -13.52
N PRO A 38 3.86 -5.66 -13.15
CA PRO A 38 3.48 -4.63 -12.20
C PRO A 38 4.10 -4.90 -10.82
N VAL A 39 4.72 -3.88 -10.21
CA VAL A 39 5.43 -4.00 -8.92
C VAL A 39 4.95 -3.00 -7.87
N ALA A 40 4.40 -1.85 -8.27
CA ALA A 40 3.94 -0.83 -7.34
C ALA A 40 2.88 0.11 -7.93
N GLY A 41 2.23 0.86 -7.05
CA GLY A 41 1.35 1.98 -7.39
C GLY A 41 1.91 3.30 -6.87
N ILE A 42 1.90 4.34 -7.70
CA ILE A 42 2.30 5.70 -7.33
C ILE A 42 1.13 6.64 -7.61
N GLY A 43 0.50 7.13 -6.55
CA GLY A 43 -0.54 8.16 -6.62
C GLY A 43 0.00 9.54 -6.25
N ALA A 44 -0.43 10.58 -6.95
CA ALA A 44 -0.19 11.96 -6.57
C ALA A 44 -1.07 12.35 -5.38
N LEU A 45 -0.50 13.09 -4.42
CA LEU A 45 -1.28 13.79 -3.40
C LEU A 45 -1.84 15.08 -4.01
N ALA A 46 -3.11 15.36 -3.75
CA ALA A 46 -3.65 16.68 -4.04
C ALA A 46 -2.79 17.74 -3.32
N PRO A 47 -2.41 18.86 -3.97
CA PRO A 47 -1.53 19.88 -3.37
C PRO A 47 -2.04 20.45 -2.04
N SER A 48 -3.36 20.42 -1.82
CA SER A 48 -4.03 20.87 -0.59
C SER A 48 -3.87 19.91 0.58
N LEU A 49 -3.50 18.64 0.34
CA LEU A 49 -3.33 17.63 1.39
C LEU A 49 -1.90 17.69 1.95
N GLN A 50 -1.78 18.22 3.16
CA GLN A 50 -0.54 18.25 3.94
C GLN A 50 -0.27 16.90 4.64
N VAL A 51 -0.35 15.80 3.89
CA VAL A 51 -0.06 14.45 4.39
C VAL A 51 1.40 14.10 4.09
N ALA A 52 2.01 13.29 4.95
CA ALA A 52 3.34 12.77 4.72
C ALA A 52 3.39 11.91 3.44
N VAL A 53 4.43 12.12 2.63
CA VAL A 53 4.74 11.26 1.49
C VAL A 53 5.46 10.03 2.02
N ALA A 54 4.87 8.85 1.81
CA ALA A 54 5.46 7.58 2.22
C ALA A 54 5.16 6.48 1.20
N TRP A 55 6.02 5.45 1.24
CA TRP A 55 5.66 4.11 0.82
C TRP A 55 4.73 3.50 1.87
N THR A 56 3.63 2.89 1.43
CA THR A 56 2.66 2.25 2.31
C THR A 56 2.45 0.83 1.82
N PRO A 57 2.77 -0.19 2.65
CA PRO A 57 2.47 -1.58 2.29
C PRO A 57 0.96 -1.80 2.32
N TYR A 58 0.45 -2.57 1.37
CA TYR A 58 -0.94 -3.03 1.36
C TYR A 58 -0.97 -4.55 1.47
N PHE A 59 -1.78 -5.05 2.40
CA PHE A 59 -1.99 -6.48 2.59
C PHE A 59 -3.30 -6.90 1.95
N ALA A 60 -3.26 -7.99 1.18
CA ALA A 60 -4.46 -8.57 0.60
C ALA A 60 -5.31 -9.21 1.71
N VAL A 61 -6.61 -8.95 1.71
CA VAL A 61 -7.56 -9.49 2.67
C VAL A 61 -8.80 -10.02 1.95
N GLU A 62 -9.44 -11.03 2.51
CA GLU A 62 -10.68 -11.60 1.96
C GLU A 62 -11.86 -10.63 2.09
N ASP A 63 -11.97 -9.98 3.25
CA ASP A 63 -13.02 -9.00 3.56
C ASP A 63 -12.44 -7.78 4.30
N ALA A 64 -12.58 -6.61 3.67
CA ALA A 64 -12.05 -5.37 4.22
C ALA A 64 -12.86 -4.82 5.42
N ASP A 65 -14.17 -5.08 5.51
CA ASP A 65 -14.99 -4.68 6.66
C ASP A 65 -14.62 -5.49 7.89
N VAL A 66 -14.56 -6.82 7.74
CA VAL A 66 -14.20 -7.74 8.82
C VAL A 66 -12.80 -7.41 9.33
N THR A 67 -11.84 -7.22 8.43
CA THR A 67 -10.47 -6.90 8.82
C THR A 67 -10.39 -5.54 9.52
N ALA A 68 -11.07 -4.51 9.01
CA ALA A 68 -11.11 -3.21 9.65
C ALA A 68 -11.80 -3.22 11.02
N ALA A 69 -12.79 -4.11 11.24
CA ALA A 69 -13.38 -4.33 12.56
C ALA A 69 -12.34 -4.93 13.53
N ARG A 70 -11.64 -6.00 13.12
CA ARG A 70 -10.57 -6.62 13.93
C ARG A 70 -9.47 -5.64 14.31
N ILE A 71 -9.03 -4.79 13.37
CA ILE A 71 -8.04 -3.74 13.63
C ILE A 71 -8.52 -2.81 14.76
N ARG A 72 -9.77 -2.34 14.70
CA ARG A 72 -10.34 -1.47 15.75
C ARG A 72 -10.47 -2.19 17.09
N GLU A 73 -10.96 -3.43 17.09
CA GLU A 73 -11.10 -4.25 18.30
C GLU A 73 -9.77 -4.50 19.01
N ARG A 74 -8.66 -4.52 18.29
CA ARG A 74 -7.30 -4.67 18.84
C ARG A 74 -6.63 -3.35 19.22
N GLY A 75 -7.39 -2.26 19.26
CA GLY A 75 -6.92 -0.95 19.72
C GLY A 75 -6.03 -0.22 18.72
N ALA A 76 -6.02 -0.64 17.46
CA ALA A 76 -5.37 0.08 16.37
C ALA A 76 -6.35 1.05 15.69
N THR A 77 -5.82 1.94 14.86
CA THR A 77 -6.62 3.00 14.22
C THR A 77 -6.92 2.63 12.77
N VAL A 78 -8.17 2.79 12.35
CA VAL A 78 -8.54 2.81 10.91
C VAL A 78 -8.82 4.26 10.54
N ALA A 79 -7.85 4.89 9.86
CA ALA A 79 -7.89 6.32 9.54
C ALA A 79 -8.78 6.62 8.33
N VAL A 80 -8.80 5.73 7.34
CA VAL A 80 -9.64 5.86 6.14
C VAL A 80 -10.32 4.54 5.83
N GLY A 81 -11.63 4.59 5.63
CA GLY A 81 -12.43 3.50 5.09
C GLY A 81 -12.84 2.40 6.08
N PRO A 82 -13.21 1.22 5.56
CA PRO A 82 -12.96 0.80 4.19
C PRO A 82 -13.89 1.46 3.15
N VAL A 83 -13.33 1.79 1.99
CA VAL A 83 -14.02 2.47 0.89
C VAL A 83 -13.99 1.64 -0.38
N ALA A 84 -15.12 1.60 -1.10
CA ALA A 84 -15.20 0.95 -2.40
C ALA A 84 -14.40 1.75 -3.43
N LEU A 85 -13.60 1.04 -4.21
CA LEU A 85 -12.79 1.54 -5.30
C LEU A 85 -13.08 0.69 -6.54
N HIS A 86 -12.88 1.25 -7.72
CA HIS A 86 -13.11 0.62 -9.02
C HIS A 86 -12.74 -0.89 -9.15
N THR A 87 -11.63 -1.35 -8.57
CA THR A 87 -11.18 -2.76 -8.64
C THR A 87 -11.26 -3.53 -7.32
N GLY A 88 -11.75 -2.91 -6.25
CA GLY A 88 -11.68 -3.50 -4.93
C GLY A 88 -12.14 -2.59 -3.81
N ARG A 89 -11.74 -2.91 -2.59
CA ARG A 89 -12.10 -2.16 -1.40
C ARG A 89 -10.89 -2.02 -0.52
N GLY A 90 -10.60 -0.79 -0.09
CA GLY A 90 -9.36 -0.49 0.63
C GLY A 90 -9.61 0.28 1.91
N ALA A 91 -8.73 0.07 2.90
CA ALA A 91 -8.65 0.92 4.08
C ALA A 91 -7.19 1.28 4.37
N LEU A 92 -6.98 2.40 5.06
CA LEU A 92 -5.70 2.78 5.66
C LEU A 92 -5.83 2.73 7.17
N ALA A 93 -4.88 2.06 7.80
CA ALA A 93 -4.81 1.85 9.23
C ALA A 93 -3.42 2.22 9.76
N ALA A 94 -3.35 2.41 11.08
CA ALA A 94 -2.10 2.51 11.82
C ALA A 94 -2.16 1.52 12.98
N ASP A 95 -1.10 0.74 13.18
CA ASP A 95 -0.98 -0.15 14.33
C ASP A 95 -0.87 0.66 15.66
N ARG A 96 -0.73 -0.05 16.78
CA ARG A 96 -0.67 0.56 18.11
C ARG A 96 0.58 1.43 18.35
N ASP A 97 1.63 1.22 17.55
CA ASP A 97 2.86 2.01 17.57
C ASP A 97 2.86 3.13 16.51
N GLY A 98 1.81 3.22 15.69
CA GLY A 98 1.62 4.23 14.65
C GLY A 98 2.14 3.84 13.27
N ALA A 99 2.57 2.59 13.05
CA ALA A 99 3.01 2.14 11.74
C ALA A 99 1.83 2.06 10.78
N VAL A 100 1.90 2.83 9.69
CA VAL A 100 0.81 2.94 8.70
C VAL A 100 0.86 1.80 7.70
N PHE A 101 -0.27 1.15 7.48
CA PHE A 101 -0.45 0.11 6.47
C PHE A 101 -1.84 0.18 5.84
N GLY A 102 -1.96 -0.40 4.65
CA GLY A 102 -3.23 -0.56 3.97
C GLY A 102 -3.70 -2.00 3.98
N ILE A 103 -5.02 -2.20 3.87
CA ILE A 103 -5.62 -3.48 3.52
C ILE A 103 -6.37 -3.34 2.20
N TRP A 104 -6.38 -4.39 1.40
CA TRP A 104 -7.02 -4.42 0.09
C TRP A 104 -7.79 -5.72 -0.14
N GLN A 105 -9.08 -5.59 -0.44
CA GLN A 105 -9.94 -6.66 -0.91
C GLN A 105 -10.18 -6.50 -2.41
N GLY A 106 -10.03 -7.57 -3.18
CA GLY A 106 -10.32 -7.60 -4.62
C GLY A 106 -9.08 -7.76 -5.48
N ARG A 107 -9.14 -7.27 -6.73
CA ARG A 107 -8.09 -7.53 -7.71
C ARG A 107 -6.81 -6.78 -7.34
N LEU A 108 -5.73 -7.53 -7.13
CA LEU A 108 -4.40 -6.99 -6.88
C LEU A 108 -3.80 -6.41 -8.16
N LEU A 109 -2.94 -5.39 -7.99
CA LEU A 109 -2.20 -4.77 -9.09
C LEU A 109 -1.23 -5.76 -9.77
N SER A 110 -0.75 -6.73 -9.00
CA SER A 110 0.14 -7.80 -9.44
C SER A 110 -0.13 -9.09 -8.70
N ASN A 111 0.32 -10.19 -9.31
CA ASN A 111 0.56 -11.46 -8.65
C ASN A 111 1.94 -11.39 -7.98
N TRP A 112 1.95 -11.25 -6.65
CA TRP A 112 3.18 -11.06 -5.90
C TRP A 112 4.18 -12.21 -6.10
N GLU A 113 3.67 -13.42 -6.35
CA GLU A 113 4.46 -14.61 -6.61
C GLU A 113 5.36 -14.44 -7.84
N THR A 114 4.92 -13.68 -8.84
CA THR A 114 5.64 -13.52 -10.11
C THR A 114 6.71 -12.45 -10.04
N TRP A 115 6.46 -11.32 -9.38
CA TRP A 115 7.46 -10.25 -9.35
C TRP A 115 8.49 -10.41 -8.22
N ARG A 116 8.24 -11.22 -7.19
CA ARG A 116 9.25 -11.44 -6.13
C ARG A 116 10.57 -12.02 -6.66
N ASP A 117 10.50 -12.74 -7.79
CA ASP A 117 11.68 -13.33 -8.43
C ASP A 117 12.37 -12.32 -9.38
N THR A 118 11.60 -11.38 -9.97
CA THR A 118 12.10 -10.33 -10.87
C THR A 118 12.63 -9.10 -10.14
N ALA A 119 12.00 -8.72 -9.04
CA ALA A 119 12.33 -7.55 -8.23
C ALA A 119 12.11 -7.86 -6.74
N PRO A 120 12.97 -8.66 -6.08
CA PRO A 120 12.77 -9.07 -4.71
C PRO A 120 12.67 -7.85 -3.79
N ALA A 121 11.58 -7.76 -3.03
CA ALA A 121 11.39 -6.73 -2.01
C ALA A 121 10.92 -7.36 -0.70
N TRP A 122 11.29 -6.73 0.40
CA TRP A 122 10.78 -7.06 1.72
C TRP A 122 10.26 -5.78 2.39
N THR A 123 9.24 -5.96 3.22
CA THR A 123 8.81 -4.90 4.16
C THR A 123 9.38 -5.24 5.53
N ARG A 124 9.99 -4.26 6.20
CA ARG A 124 10.51 -4.42 7.57
C ARG A 124 9.81 -3.43 8.49
N LEU A 125 9.13 -3.95 9.51
CA LEU A 125 8.56 -3.14 10.58
C LEU A 125 9.63 -2.82 11.62
N HIS A 126 9.78 -1.53 11.93
CA HIS A 126 10.54 -1.05 13.08
C HIS A 126 9.55 -0.64 14.17
N THR A 127 9.48 -1.42 15.25
CA THR A 127 8.53 -1.27 16.36
C THR A 127 9.26 -1.38 17.69
N ARG A 128 8.67 -0.82 18.75
CA ARG A 128 9.21 -0.91 20.11
C ARG A 128 9.04 -2.29 20.72
N ASN A 129 8.03 -3.05 20.29
CA ASN A 129 7.74 -4.40 20.77
C ASN A 129 7.35 -5.33 19.60
N ALA A 130 8.35 -6.04 19.05
CA ALA A 130 8.15 -6.94 17.92
C ALA A 130 7.21 -8.12 18.22
N PHE A 131 7.15 -8.58 19.47
CA PHE A 131 6.29 -9.71 19.85
C PHE A 131 4.82 -9.30 19.84
N ASP A 132 4.49 -8.17 20.49
CA ASP A 132 3.12 -7.65 20.48
C ASP A 132 2.67 -7.28 19.06
N ALA A 133 3.57 -6.70 18.25
CA ALA A 133 3.27 -6.40 16.85
C ALA A 133 2.99 -7.68 16.06
N ALA A 134 3.78 -8.74 16.23
CA ALA A 134 3.56 -10.01 15.55
C ALA A 134 2.20 -10.64 15.92
N ILE A 135 1.81 -10.59 17.20
CA ILE A 135 0.47 -11.03 17.64
C ILE A 135 -0.61 -10.19 16.96
N PHE A 136 -0.48 -8.85 17.01
CA PHE A 136 -1.45 -7.95 16.38
C PHE A 136 -1.64 -8.26 14.90
N TYR A 137 -0.55 -8.35 14.12
CA TYR A 137 -0.65 -8.61 12.69
C TYR A 137 -1.16 -10.02 12.38
N GLY A 138 -0.81 -11.03 13.19
CA GLY A 138 -1.32 -12.40 13.02
C GLY A 138 -2.79 -12.58 13.40
N GLU A 139 -3.38 -11.65 14.15
CA GLU A 139 -4.80 -11.68 14.51
C GLU A 139 -5.69 -10.87 13.55
N VAL A 140 -5.11 -9.88 12.84
CA VAL A 140 -5.87 -8.96 11.99
C VAL A 140 -5.72 -9.25 10.50
N LEU A 141 -4.58 -9.73 10.03
CA LEU A 141 -4.31 -10.06 8.62
C LEU A 141 -4.41 -11.57 8.37
#